data_AF-A0A7K1ZP84-F1
#
_entry.id   AF-A0A7K1ZP84-F1
#
_cell.length_a   1.000
_cell.length_b   1.000
_cell.length_c   1.000
_cell.angle_alpha   90.00
_cell.angle_beta   90.00
_cell.angle_gamma   90.00
#
_symmetry.space_group_name_H-M   'P 1'
#
loop_
_entity.id
_entity.type
_entity.pdbx_description
1 polymer ?
#
loop_
_entity_poly.entity_id
_entity_poly.type
_entity_poly.pdbx_seq_one_letter_code
_entity_poly.pdbx_strand_id
1 'polypeptide(L)'
;MATIRASLVLGLLTALLSQGCAPSMNANYAKESITESSRDRVLRALDGLSVAPELQRCARDRADYPFSFSLENTLILRYGGIYDPYELRWYDSRDSVDIEHIVGIREAHASGLCSDTLGLYIPARFVNDTLNLVFVNRSINRSKGGKDAGEWWPPHNQCWFARQIVEVRNAYQLSVDPIEKDSLAEKINACDSFEMEITPTPHPNFLTDSTAGCGPFANCTELRKAYPNGVSHHHCAYETRLDANRDGWICG
;
A
#
# COMPACT_ATOMS: atom_id res chain seq x y z
N MET A 1 39.80 -66.18 -12.68
CA MET A 1 40.55 -65.46 -13.73
C MET A 1 39.67 -64.28 -14.15
N ALA A 2 39.90 -63.09 -13.59
CA ALA A 2 40.73 -62.01 -14.17
C ALA A 2 40.01 -61.42 -15.43
N THR A 3 39.76 -60.11 -15.61
CA THR A 3 40.63 -58.96 -15.33
C THR A 3 39.85 -57.63 -15.56
N ILE A 4 39.92 -56.71 -14.58
CA ILE A 4 40.12 -55.23 -14.64
C ILE A 4 39.07 -54.24 -15.22
N ARG A 5 38.95 -53.14 -14.45
CA ARG A 5 38.13 -51.92 -14.56
C ARG A 5 38.80 -50.78 -15.39
N ALA A 6 37.98 -49.75 -15.67
CA ALA A 6 38.25 -48.29 -15.57
C ALA A 6 38.83 -47.48 -16.76
N SER A 7 38.13 -46.38 -17.08
CA SER A 7 38.63 -44.99 -17.27
C SER A 7 37.39 -44.06 -17.28
N LEU A 8 37.06 -43.23 -16.28
CA LEU A 8 37.66 -41.96 -15.80
C LEU A 8 37.74 -40.86 -16.88
N VAL A 9 36.94 -39.81 -16.74
CA VAL A 9 37.30 -38.37 -16.54
C VAL A 9 36.01 -37.69 -16.01
N LEU A 10 35.82 -37.42 -14.72
CA LEU A 10 36.45 -36.43 -13.84
C LEU A 10 36.21 -34.97 -14.28
N GLY A 11 35.14 -34.38 -13.75
CA GLY A 11 34.94 -32.94 -13.67
C GLY A 11 34.44 -32.58 -12.28
N LEU A 12 35.36 -32.50 -11.33
CA LEU A 12 35.14 -31.94 -9.99
C LEU A 12 34.76 -30.45 -10.10
N LEU A 13 33.74 -30.04 -9.35
CA LEU A 13 33.85 -28.81 -8.55
C LEU A 13 33.04 -28.99 -7.26
N THR A 14 33.71 -29.52 -6.24
CA THR A 14 33.32 -29.41 -4.83
C THR A 14 34.25 -28.43 -4.15
N ALA A 15 33.69 -27.33 -3.62
CA ALA A 15 34.23 -26.47 -2.57
C ALA A 15 33.20 -25.34 -2.36
N LEU A 16 32.69 -24.98 -1.19
CA LEU A 16 32.93 -25.34 0.20
C LEU A 16 31.64 -25.09 1.00
N LEU A 17 31.36 -25.96 1.97
CA LEU A 17 30.43 -25.69 3.06
C LEU A 17 31.00 -24.62 3.99
N SER A 18 30.19 -23.64 4.38
CA SER A 18 30.29 -23.03 5.70
C SER A 18 28.93 -23.08 6.39
N GLN A 19 28.92 -23.71 7.54
CA GLN A 19 27.81 -23.91 8.45
C GLN A 19 27.28 -22.57 8.99
N GLY A 20 25.98 -22.48 9.26
CA GLY A 20 25.43 -21.53 10.24
C GLY A 20 24.05 -20.97 9.91
N CYS A 21 23.03 -21.53 10.57
CA CYS A 21 21.68 -20.98 10.78
C CYS A 21 20.72 -20.89 9.58
N ALA A 22 20.28 -22.04 9.07
CA ALA A 22 18.89 -22.18 8.62
C ALA A 22 18.17 -23.05 9.68
N PRO A 23 17.17 -22.53 10.41
CA PRO A 23 16.38 -23.39 11.28
C PRO A 23 15.73 -24.47 10.41
N SER A 24 15.83 -25.74 10.83
CA SER A 24 15.14 -26.83 10.18
C SER A 24 13.64 -26.53 10.23
N MET A 25 13.08 -26.04 9.12
CA MET A 25 11.63 -25.88 9.02
C MET A 25 11.03 -27.28 9.09
N ASN A 26 10.30 -27.53 10.17
CA ASN A 26 9.58 -28.78 10.37
C ASN A 26 8.58 -28.93 9.22
N ALA A 27 8.53 -30.08 8.55
CA ALA A 27 7.63 -30.30 7.40
C ALA A 27 6.13 -30.16 7.75
N ASN A 28 5.81 -30.11 9.04
CA ASN A 28 4.48 -29.76 9.56
C ASN A 28 4.15 -28.25 9.45
N TYR A 29 5.14 -27.36 9.57
CA TYR A 29 4.96 -25.90 9.44
C TYR A 29 4.63 -25.48 8.00
N ALA A 30 5.20 -26.18 7.02
CA ALA A 30 4.91 -25.96 5.60
C ALA A 30 3.56 -26.55 5.15
N LYS A 31 2.92 -27.40 5.99
CA LYS A 31 1.59 -27.95 5.72
C LYS A 31 0.46 -27.12 6.34
N GLU A 32 0.69 -26.46 7.48
CA GLU A 32 -0.30 -25.54 8.08
C GLU A 32 -0.59 -24.32 7.18
N SER A 33 0.40 -23.82 6.45
CA SER A 33 0.25 -22.61 5.61
C SER A 33 -0.62 -22.78 4.37
N ILE A 34 -0.99 -24.01 3.98
CA ILE A 34 -1.73 -24.30 2.75
C ILE A 34 -3.25 -24.41 2.98
N THR A 35 -3.71 -24.50 4.24
CA THR A 35 -5.13 -24.77 4.58
C THR A 35 -5.83 -23.64 5.32
N GLU A 36 -5.11 -22.56 5.60
CA GLU A 36 -5.62 -21.51 6.43
C GLU A 36 -6.55 -20.56 5.66
N SER A 37 -7.69 -20.21 6.24
CA SER A 37 -8.59 -19.22 5.65
C SER A 37 -7.95 -17.82 5.66
N SER A 38 -8.34 -16.97 4.71
CA SER A 38 -7.91 -15.56 4.72
C SER A 38 -8.29 -14.86 6.02
N ARG A 39 -9.42 -15.23 6.63
CA ARG A 39 -9.89 -14.70 7.91
C ARG A 39 -8.92 -15.02 9.04
N ASP A 40 -8.52 -16.28 9.17
CA ASP A 40 -7.60 -16.70 10.24
C ASP A 40 -6.24 -16.00 10.10
N ARG A 41 -5.80 -15.75 8.86
CA ARG A 41 -4.54 -15.02 8.61
C ARG A 41 -4.61 -13.60 9.14
N VAL A 42 -5.70 -12.90 8.83
CA VAL A 42 -5.90 -11.51 9.28
C VAL A 42 -6.08 -11.46 10.81
N LEU A 43 -6.83 -12.40 11.40
CA LEU A 43 -6.98 -12.49 12.85
C LEU A 43 -5.64 -12.73 13.55
N ARG A 44 -4.83 -13.67 13.08
CA ARG A 44 -3.50 -13.88 13.67
C ARG A 44 -2.58 -12.68 13.52
N ALA A 45 -2.67 -11.96 12.40
CA ALA A 45 -1.92 -10.73 12.21
C ALA A 45 -2.39 -9.59 13.15
N LEU A 46 -3.70 -9.52 13.46
CA LEU A 46 -4.26 -8.61 14.46
C LEU A 46 -3.83 -9.00 15.88
N ASP A 47 -3.81 -10.31 16.18
CA ASP A 47 -3.38 -10.83 17.48
C ASP A 47 -1.90 -10.54 17.77
N GLY A 48 -1.08 -10.51 16.71
CA GLY A 48 0.34 -10.17 16.79
C GLY A 48 0.66 -8.70 17.07
N LEU A 49 -0.31 -7.79 16.93
CA LEU A 49 -0.09 -6.36 17.23
C LEU A 49 0.04 -6.12 18.75
N SER A 50 0.98 -5.24 19.13
CA SER A 50 1.09 -4.78 20.51
C SER A 50 -0.14 -3.96 20.89
N VAL A 51 -0.77 -4.30 22.02
CA VAL A 51 -1.94 -3.56 22.52
C VAL A 51 -1.50 -2.46 23.49
N ALA A 52 -1.83 -1.20 23.19
CA ALA A 52 -1.52 -0.07 24.05
C ALA A 52 -2.53 1.07 23.83
N PRO A 53 -2.90 1.84 24.87
CA PRO A 53 -3.69 3.04 24.68
C PRO A 53 -3.02 4.02 23.71
N GLU A 54 -3.86 4.74 22.96
CA GLU A 54 -3.45 5.94 22.26
C GLU A 54 -2.89 6.96 23.24
N LEU A 55 -1.65 7.37 23.00
CA LEU A 55 -1.01 8.44 23.74
C LEU A 55 -0.44 9.37 22.68
N GLN A 56 -0.71 10.67 22.75
CA GLN A 56 -0.05 11.59 21.82
C GLN A 56 1.44 11.67 22.16
N ARG A 57 2.21 10.74 21.59
CA ARG A 57 3.56 10.36 22.03
C ARG A 57 4.63 11.37 21.62
N CYS A 58 4.37 12.22 20.64
CA CYS A 58 5.38 13.11 20.06
C CYS A 58 4.78 14.30 19.31
N ALA A 59 5.62 15.31 19.07
CA ALA A 59 5.29 16.43 18.20
C ALA A 59 5.36 16.01 16.72
N ARG A 60 4.48 16.58 15.90
CA ARG A 60 4.51 16.46 14.44
C ARG A 60 5.26 17.64 13.85
N ASP A 61 6.43 17.42 13.27
CA ASP A 61 7.03 18.40 12.36
C ASP A 61 6.53 18.11 10.94
N ARG A 62 6.08 19.16 10.23
CA ARG A 62 5.65 19.05 8.83
C ARG A 62 6.82 18.63 7.92
N ALA A 63 8.06 18.97 8.28
CA ALA A 63 9.24 18.60 7.53
C ALA A 63 9.46 17.08 7.43
N ASP A 64 8.95 16.30 8.38
CA ASP A 64 9.09 14.84 8.42
C ASP A 64 8.18 14.11 7.41
N TYR A 65 7.24 14.83 6.78
CA TYR A 65 6.22 14.27 5.89
C TYR A 65 6.27 14.87 4.48
N PRO A 66 7.38 14.73 3.74
CA PRO A 66 7.42 15.15 2.35
C PRO A 66 6.50 14.25 1.53
N PHE A 67 5.40 14.80 0.98
CA PHE A 67 4.49 14.07 0.11
C PHE A 67 4.89 14.21 -1.36
N SER A 68 4.90 13.09 -2.11
CA SER A 68 5.22 13.09 -3.54
C SER A 68 3.96 13.06 -4.42
N PHE A 69 3.77 14.07 -5.27
CA PHE A 69 2.68 14.08 -6.26
C PHE A 69 2.76 12.93 -7.28
N SER A 70 3.94 12.36 -7.52
CA SER A 70 4.06 11.17 -8.39
C SER A 70 3.30 9.95 -7.87
N LEU A 71 2.96 9.94 -6.58
CA LEU A 71 2.25 8.85 -5.93
C LEU A 71 0.81 8.71 -6.40
N GLU A 72 0.16 9.83 -6.76
CA GLU A 72 -1.17 9.83 -7.36
C GLU A 72 -1.18 9.01 -8.66
N ASN A 73 -0.14 9.13 -9.49
CA ASN A 73 -0.02 8.34 -10.72
C ASN A 73 0.13 6.85 -10.40
N THR A 74 0.89 6.51 -9.36
CA THR A 74 1.02 5.11 -8.90
C THR A 74 -0.32 4.55 -8.43
N LEU A 75 -1.13 5.34 -7.71
CA LEU A 75 -2.47 4.92 -7.29
C LEU A 75 -3.41 4.76 -8.49
N ILE A 76 -3.38 5.69 -9.45
CA ILE A 76 -4.13 5.59 -10.71
C ILE A 76 -3.76 4.31 -11.46
N LEU A 77 -2.47 4.02 -11.60
CA LEU A 77 -1.99 2.79 -12.24
C LEU A 77 -2.42 1.53 -11.50
N ARG A 78 -2.33 1.54 -10.17
CA ARG A 78 -2.70 0.40 -9.31
C ARG A 78 -4.17 0.04 -9.45
N TYR A 79 -5.05 1.04 -9.45
CA TYR A 79 -6.50 0.83 -9.48
C TYR A 79 -7.10 0.91 -10.89
N GLY A 80 -6.35 1.37 -11.89
CA GLY A 80 -6.85 1.58 -13.26
C GLY A 80 -7.62 2.90 -13.45
N GLY A 81 -7.44 3.86 -12.54
CA GLY A 81 -8.12 5.16 -12.53
C GLY A 81 -8.22 5.76 -11.12
N ILE A 82 -8.99 6.84 -10.98
CA ILE A 82 -9.27 7.47 -9.69
C ILE A 82 -10.47 6.76 -9.06
N TYR A 83 -10.19 5.73 -8.27
CA TYR A 83 -11.20 4.92 -7.60
C TYR A 83 -11.26 5.21 -6.11
N ASP A 84 -12.46 5.52 -5.62
CA ASP A 84 -12.79 5.63 -4.20
C ASP A 84 -13.35 4.29 -3.68
N PRO A 85 -12.59 3.54 -2.87
CA PRO A 85 -13.04 2.26 -2.35
C PRO A 85 -14.06 2.40 -1.22
N TYR A 86 -14.20 3.57 -0.59
CA TYR A 86 -15.17 3.78 0.49
C TYR A 86 -16.58 4.03 -0.03
N GLU A 87 -16.70 4.65 -1.22
CA GLU A 87 -17.98 4.89 -1.91
C GLU A 87 -18.25 3.96 -3.10
N LEU A 88 -17.31 3.08 -3.43
CA LEU A 88 -17.33 2.21 -4.62
C LEU A 88 -17.47 2.98 -5.94
N ARG A 89 -16.82 4.14 -6.02
CA ARG A 89 -17.07 5.14 -7.06
C ARG A 89 -15.81 5.54 -7.81
N TRP A 90 -15.96 5.71 -9.12
CA TRP A 90 -14.95 6.29 -9.99
C TRP A 90 -15.13 7.81 -10.13
N TYR A 91 -14.01 8.51 -10.24
CA TYR A 91 -13.96 9.95 -10.44
C TYR A 91 -13.18 10.29 -11.72
N ASP A 92 -13.61 11.34 -12.41
CA ASP A 92 -12.97 11.85 -13.62
C ASP A 92 -11.70 12.68 -13.34
N SER A 93 -11.59 13.21 -12.13
CA SER A 93 -10.65 14.27 -11.80
C SER A 93 -10.15 14.14 -10.37
N ARG A 94 -8.84 14.39 -10.21
CA ARG A 94 -8.17 14.43 -8.91
C ARG A 94 -8.71 15.53 -8.01
N ASP A 95 -9.28 16.59 -8.60
CA ASP A 95 -9.86 17.70 -7.84
C ASP A 95 -11.17 17.32 -7.11
N SER A 96 -11.75 16.16 -7.46
CA SER A 96 -12.97 15.66 -6.83
C SER A 96 -12.71 14.80 -5.60
N VAL A 97 -11.46 14.40 -5.37
CA VAL A 97 -11.05 13.49 -4.31
C VAL A 97 -9.90 14.10 -3.50
N ASP A 98 -9.64 13.49 -2.35
CA ASP A 98 -8.40 13.65 -1.59
C ASP A 98 -7.66 12.31 -1.58
N ILE A 99 -6.37 12.37 -1.28
CA ILE A 99 -5.60 11.17 -0.92
C ILE A 99 -5.78 10.98 0.57
N GLU A 100 -6.26 9.79 0.94
CA GLU A 100 -6.49 9.41 2.32
C GLU A 100 -5.49 8.37 2.80
N HIS A 101 -5.01 8.57 4.02
CA HIS A 101 -4.25 7.57 4.76
C HIS A 101 -5.21 6.63 5.49
N ILE A 102 -5.25 5.36 5.12
CA ILE A 102 -6.14 4.34 5.73
C ILE A 102 -5.99 4.37 7.27
N VAL A 103 -4.75 4.20 7.74
CA VAL A 103 -4.33 4.59 9.10
C VAL A 103 -3.83 6.03 9.02
N GLY A 104 -4.59 6.96 9.59
CA GLY A 104 -4.30 8.39 9.52
C GLY A 104 -3.00 8.77 10.22
N ILE A 105 -2.31 9.82 9.76
CA ILE A 105 -1.04 10.26 10.37
C ILE A 105 -1.20 10.59 11.86
N ARG A 106 -2.30 11.25 12.24
CA ARG A 106 -2.58 11.56 13.65
C ARG A 106 -2.71 10.29 14.49
N GLU A 107 -3.40 9.30 13.96
CA GLU A 107 -3.60 8.03 14.65
C GLU A 107 -2.27 7.27 14.77
N ALA A 108 -1.54 7.12 13.66
CA ALA A 108 -0.23 6.46 13.68
C ALA A 108 0.75 7.09 14.70
N HIS A 109 0.69 8.41 14.92
CA HIS A 109 1.45 9.07 15.98
C HIS A 109 1.02 8.64 17.38
N ALA A 110 -0.29 8.55 17.62
CA ALA A 110 -0.84 8.12 18.88
C ALA A 110 -0.46 6.66 19.23
N SER A 111 -0.27 5.84 18.19
CA SER A 111 0.08 4.42 18.30
C SER A 111 1.56 4.09 18.08
N GLY A 112 2.44 5.08 17.86
CA GLY A 112 3.90 4.92 18.02
C GLY A 112 4.80 5.19 16.81
N LEU A 113 4.29 5.75 15.70
CA LEU A 113 5.03 6.02 14.46
C LEU A 113 6.33 6.85 14.67
N CYS A 114 6.35 7.66 15.72
CA CYS A 114 7.46 8.55 16.07
C CYS A 114 8.31 8.06 17.25
N SER A 115 8.27 6.77 17.57
CA SER A 115 9.20 6.21 18.55
C SER A 115 10.63 6.38 18.02
N ASP A 116 11.55 6.91 18.85
CA ASP A 116 12.98 7.09 18.53
C ASP A 116 13.64 5.81 17.98
N THR A 117 13.03 4.65 18.26
CA THR A 117 13.41 3.32 17.81
C THR A 117 13.27 3.10 16.29
N LEU A 118 12.36 3.82 15.61
CA LEU A 118 12.03 3.59 14.20
C LEU A 118 12.93 4.37 13.22
N GLY A 119 13.63 5.41 13.69
CA GLY A 119 14.54 6.21 12.88
C GLY A 119 13.86 7.20 11.93
N LEU A 120 14.60 8.24 11.52
CA LEU A 120 14.09 9.42 10.79
C LEU A 120 13.43 9.12 9.43
N TYR A 121 13.63 7.94 8.84
CA TYR A 121 13.12 7.60 7.52
C TYR A 121 11.71 6.99 7.51
N ILE A 122 11.20 6.58 8.68
CA ILE A 122 9.91 5.90 8.78
C ILE A 122 8.72 6.83 8.55
N PRO A 123 8.68 8.07 9.08
CA PRO A 123 7.62 9.03 8.77
C PRO A 123 7.44 9.31 7.27
N ALA A 124 8.55 9.54 6.55
CA ALA A 124 8.53 9.79 5.11
C ALA A 124 8.06 8.56 4.31
N ARG A 125 8.47 7.35 4.72
CA ARG A 125 7.98 6.11 4.11
C ARG A 125 6.49 5.91 4.34
N PHE A 126 6.02 6.08 5.59
CA PHE A 126 4.63 5.92 5.98
C PHE A 126 3.67 6.77 5.14
N VAL A 127 4.01 8.05 4.94
CA VAL A 127 3.10 8.95 4.20
C VAL A 127 3.12 8.75 2.69
N ASN A 128 4.13 8.06 2.16
CA ASN A 128 4.24 7.76 0.73
C ASN A 128 3.97 6.29 0.39
N ASP A 129 3.53 5.47 1.37
CA ASP A 129 3.30 4.05 1.15
C ASP A 129 1.94 3.80 0.51
N THR A 130 1.93 3.26 -0.70
CA THR A 130 0.68 2.89 -1.40
C THR A 130 -0.13 1.81 -0.69
N LEU A 131 0.44 1.08 0.27
CA LEU A 131 -0.32 0.20 1.15
C LEU A 131 -1.30 0.98 2.04
N ASN A 132 -0.94 2.20 2.42
CA ASN A 132 -1.72 3.04 3.32
C ASN A 132 -2.50 4.13 2.58
N LEU A 133 -2.60 4.11 1.26
CA LEU A 133 -3.12 5.24 0.47
C LEU A 133 -4.20 4.87 -0.52
N VAL A 134 -5.25 5.67 -0.53
CA VAL A 134 -6.38 5.56 -1.45
C VAL A 134 -6.93 6.93 -1.84
N PHE A 135 -7.59 7.01 -3.00
CA PHE A 135 -8.41 8.18 -3.31
C PHE A 135 -9.73 8.07 -2.55
N VAL A 136 -10.22 9.17 -2.00
CA VAL A 136 -11.49 9.21 -1.27
C VAL A 136 -12.20 10.53 -1.53
N ASN A 137 -13.52 10.50 -1.63
CA ASN A 137 -14.36 11.68 -1.64
C ASN A 137 -14.03 12.60 -0.45
N ARG A 138 -13.87 13.90 -0.71
CA ARG A 138 -13.47 14.88 0.30
C ARG A 138 -14.38 14.90 1.53
N SER A 139 -15.68 14.70 1.35
CA SER A 139 -16.64 14.69 2.46
C SER A 139 -16.48 13.44 3.32
N ILE A 140 -16.29 12.27 2.70
CA ILE A 140 -16.03 11.01 3.41
C ILE A 140 -14.69 11.09 4.16
N ASN A 141 -13.64 11.58 3.51
CA ASN A 141 -12.34 11.78 4.15
C ASN A 141 -12.45 12.68 5.40
N ARG A 142 -13.14 13.82 5.28
CA ARG A 142 -13.39 14.72 6.41
C ARG A 142 -14.23 14.07 7.51
N SER A 143 -15.16 13.19 7.16
CA SER A 143 -15.99 12.46 8.13
C SER A 143 -15.16 11.49 8.99
N LYS A 144 -14.16 10.83 8.39
CA LYS A 144 -13.17 10.02 9.11
C LYS A 144 -12.30 10.92 9.98
N GLY A 145 -11.57 11.85 9.36
CA GLY A 145 -10.62 12.72 10.06
C GLY A 145 -9.49 11.90 10.69
N GLY A 146 -9.24 12.08 11.99
CA GLY A 146 -8.19 11.35 12.71
C GLY A 146 -8.64 10.07 13.40
N LYS A 147 -9.86 9.59 13.12
CA LYS A 147 -10.47 8.44 13.79
C LYS A 147 -9.86 7.11 13.34
N ASP A 148 -9.85 6.16 14.27
CA ASP A 148 -9.45 4.76 14.07
C ASP A 148 -10.65 3.87 13.67
N ALA A 149 -10.43 2.55 13.58
CA ALA A 149 -11.50 1.58 13.35
C ALA A 149 -12.32 1.20 14.61
N GLY A 150 -12.10 1.85 15.76
CA GLY A 150 -13.00 1.84 16.91
C GLY A 150 -14.09 2.92 16.80
N GLU A 151 -13.79 4.02 16.11
CA GLU A 151 -14.66 5.19 16.04
C GLU A 151 -15.34 5.40 14.66
N TRP A 152 -14.76 4.88 13.58
CA TRP A 152 -15.26 5.13 12.23
C TRP A 152 -15.01 3.96 11.28
N TRP A 153 -16.00 3.70 10.41
CA TRP A 153 -15.92 2.71 9.34
C TRP A 153 -16.38 3.31 8.01
N PRO A 154 -15.76 2.93 6.88
CA PRO A 154 -16.27 3.34 5.57
C PRO A 154 -17.65 2.71 5.28
N PRO A 155 -18.47 3.34 4.44
CA PRO A 155 -19.77 2.79 4.03
C PRO A 155 -19.66 1.44 3.31
N HIS A 156 -18.60 1.26 2.52
CA HIS A 156 -18.32 0.04 1.76
C HIS A 156 -16.90 -0.48 2.04
N ASN A 157 -16.57 -1.68 1.52
CA ASN A 157 -15.24 -2.28 1.63
C ASN A 157 -14.70 -2.43 3.07
N GLN A 158 -15.58 -2.60 4.06
CA GLN A 158 -15.19 -2.66 5.47
C GLN A 158 -14.21 -3.82 5.77
N CYS A 159 -14.39 -4.97 5.13
CA CYS A 159 -13.49 -6.10 5.31
C CYS A 159 -12.10 -5.86 4.72
N TRP A 160 -12.04 -5.34 3.49
CA TRP A 160 -10.78 -4.91 2.88
C TRP A 160 -10.09 -3.84 3.75
N PHE A 161 -10.84 -2.84 4.23
CA PHE A 161 -10.34 -1.78 5.10
C PHE A 161 -9.76 -2.33 6.41
N ALA A 162 -10.47 -3.27 7.07
CA ALA A 162 -9.96 -3.93 8.27
C ALA A 162 -8.63 -4.66 8.02
N ARG A 163 -8.53 -5.40 6.90
CA ARG A 163 -7.25 -6.04 6.52
C ARG A 163 -6.15 -5.03 6.28
N GLN A 164 -6.43 -3.93 5.58
CA GLN A 164 -5.43 -2.89 5.32
C GLN A 164 -4.92 -2.23 6.61
N ILE A 165 -5.80 -1.95 7.58
CA ILE A 165 -5.37 -1.43 8.89
C ILE A 165 -4.39 -2.40 9.54
N VAL A 166 -4.73 -3.70 9.61
CA VAL A 166 -3.87 -4.72 10.21
C VAL A 166 -2.52 -4.81 9.47
N GLU A 167 -2.52 -4.76 8.14
CA GLU A 167 -1.30 -4.79 7.32
C GLU A 167 -0.41 -3.56 7.55
N VAL A 168 -1.00 -2.35 7.56
CA VAL A 168 -0.26 -1.10 7.81
C VAL A 168 0.30 -1.09 9.22
N ARG A 169 -0.50 -1.43 10.24
CA ARG A 169 -0.02 -1.47 11.63
C ARG A 169 1.14 -2.44 11.80
N ASN A 170 1.08 -3.62 11.18
CA ASN A 170 2.19 -4.58 11.21
C ASN A 170 3.43 -4.06 10.47
N ALA A 171 3.26 -3.45 9.28
CA ALA A 171 4.37 -2.92 8.49
C ALA A 171 5.17 -1.82 9.21
N TYR A 172 4.49 -1.04 10.06
CA TYR A 172 5.07 0.09 10.78
C TYR A 172 5.20 -0.12 12.29
N GLN A 173 4.93 -1.34 12.78
CA GLN A 173 4.99 -1.70 14.21
C GLN A 173 4.17 -0.76 15.10
N LEU A 174 3.00 -0.34 14.60
CA LEU A 174 2.09 0.52 15.34
C LEU A 174 1.30 -0.34 16.33
N SER A 175 1.15 0.17 17.55
CA SER A 175 0.22 -0.43 18.50
C SER A 175 -1.23 -0.31 18.03
N VAL A 176 -2.10 -1.17 18.53
CA VAL A 176 -3.56 -1.08 18.39
C VAL A 176 -4.11 -0.81 19.78
N ASP A 177 -5.03 0.12 19.94
CA ASP A 177 -5.68 0.29 21.23
C ASP A 177 -6.72 -0.83 21.46
N PRO A 178 -7.15 -1.07 22.72
CA PRO A 178 -8.10 -2.14 22.99
C PRO A 178 -9.44 -2.01 22.26
N ILE A 179 -9.97 -0.79 22.10
CA ILE A 179 -11.28 -0.55 21.48
C ILE A 179 -11.22 -0.83 19.98
N GLU A 180 -10.20 -0.32 19.28
CA GLU A 180 -10.02 -0.63 17.87
C GLU A 180 -9.76 -2.12 17.65
N LYS A 181 -8.96 -2.77 18.51
CA LYS A 181 -8.67 -4.21 18.38
C LYS A 181 -9.95 -5.04 18.44
N ASP A 182 -10.82 -4.75 19.40
CA ASP A 182 -12.09 -5.47 19.55
C ASP A 182 -13.01 -5.22 18.34
N SER A 183 -13.11 -3.97 17.89
CA SER A 183 -13.91 -3.59 16.71
C SER A 183 -13.40 -4.27 15.41
N LEU A 184 -12.07 -4.28 15.20
CA LEU A 184 -11.45 -4.99 14.09
C LEU A 184 -11.73 -6.50 14.17
N ALA A 185 -11.54 -7.11 15.33
CA ALA A 185 -11.77 -8.54 15.52
C ALA A 185 -13.23 -8.92 15.23
N GLU A 186 -14.20 -8.14 15.72
CA GLU A 186 -15.62 -8.34 15.43
C GLU A 186 -15.89 -8.27 13.92
N LYS A 187 -15.39 -7.22 13.25
CA LYS A 187 -15.57 -7.05 11.81
C LYS A 187 -14.96 -8.20 11.01
N ILE A 188 -13.70 -8.55 11.29
CA ILE A 188 -12.95 -9.59 10.60
C ILE A 188 -13.66 -10.94 10.72
N ASN A 189 -14.24 -11.26 11.89
CA ASN A 189 -15.00 -12.49 12.08
C ASN A 189 -16.26 -12.56 11.20
N ALA A 190 -16.88 -11.42 10.91
CA ALA A 190 -18.06 -11.33 10.04
C ALA A 190 -17.73 -11.26 8.54
N CYS A 191 -16.45 -11.21 8.15
CA CYS A 191 -16.03 -11.03 6.77
C CYS A 191 -15.93 -12.36 6.01
N ASP A 192 -16.52 -12.43 4.82
CA ASP A 192 -16.38 -13.57 3.90
C ASP A 192 -15.21 -13.42 2.92
N SER A 193 -14.82 -12.18 2.62
CA SER A 193 -13.70 -11.83 1.73
C SER A 193 -13.00 -10.57 2.25
N PHE A 194 -11.72 -10.41 1.91
CA PHE A 194 -10.89 -9.24 2.23
C PHE A 194 -10.33 -8.56 0.97
N GLU A 195 -10.82 -8.98 -0.20
CA GLU A 195 -10.53 -8.33 -1.46
C GLU A 195 -11.31 -7.02 -1.55
N MET A 196 -10.68 -6.01 -2.15
CA MET A 196 -11.35 -4.74 -2.42
C MET A 196 -12.42 -4.97 -3.48
N GLU A 197 -13.65 -4.62 -3.18
CA GLU A 197 -14.72 -4.53 -4.17
C GLU A 197 -14.45 -3.35 -5.10
N ILE A 198 -14.46 -3.64 -6.40
CA ILE A 198 -14.29 -2.67 -7.48
C ILE A 198 -15.52 -2.75 -8.37
N THR A 199 -16.22 -1.63 -8.56
CA THR A 199 -17.37 -1.58 -9.47
C THR A 199 -16.89 -1.67 -10.93
N PRO A 200 -17.56 -2.47 -11.78
CA PRO A 200 -17.07 -2.84 -13.13
C PRO A 200 -17.12 -1.72 -14.20
N THR A 201 -17.19 -0.44 -13.81
CA THR A 201 -17.10 0.68 -14.75
C THR A 201 -15.71 1.33 -14.69
N PRO A 202 -14.73 0.93 -15.51
CA PRO A 202 -13.60 1.81 -15.77
C PRO A 202 -14.14 3.09 -16.39
N HIS A 203 -13.84 4.25 -15.80
CA HIS A 203 -14.15 5.52 -16.47
C HIS A 203 -13.41 5.55 -17.80
N PRO A 204 -14.07 5.87 -18.93
CA PRO A 204 -13.50 5.71 -20.27
C PRO A 204 -12.29 6.61 -20.58
N ASN A 205 -11.75 7.35 -19.62
CA ASN A 205 -10.66 8.32 -19.85
C ASN A 205 -9.32 7.95 -19.21
N PHE A 206 -9.22 6.90 -18.37
CA PHE A 206 -7.94 6.54 -17.73
C PHE A 206 -7.18 5.39 -18.41
N LEU A 207 -7.84 4.57 -19.21
CA LEU A 207 -7.25 3.39 -19.86
C LEU A 207 -7.32 3.40 -21.40
N THR A 208 -7.92 4.41 -22.02
CA THR A 208 -8.10 4.46 -23.49
C THR A 208 -6.88 4.96 -24.26
N ASP A 209 -5.77 5.31 -23.60
CA ASP A 209 -4.50 5.56 -24.29
C ASP A 209 -3.41 4.53 -23.90
N SER A 210 -3.79 3.26 -23.99
CA SER A 210 -2.93 2.14 -23.63
C SER A 210 -1.87 1.79 -24.69
N THR A 211 -1.65 2.60 -25.72
CA THR A 211 -0.52 2.36 -26.64
C THR A 211 0.77 3.03 -26.21
N ALA A 212 0.71 4.15 -25.47
CA ALA A 212 1.89 4.88 -25.03
C ALA A 212 2.22 4.72 -23.54
N GLY A 213 1.24 4.31 -22.71
CA GLY A 213 1.41 4.02 -21.29
C GLY A 213 1.41 5.26 -20.39
N CYS A 214 1.00 5.04 -19.14
CA CYS A 214 1.08 6.00 -18.05
C CYS A 214 2.41 5.79 -17.32
N GLY A 215 3.52 6.28 -17.90
CA GLY A 215 4.85 6.20 -17.30
C GLY A 215 5.42 7.58 -17.02
N PRO A 216 6.45 7.70 -16.17
CA PRO A 216 7.15 8.96 -16.05
C PRO A 216 7.89 9.27 -17.36
N PHE A 217 7.64 10.44 -17.94
CA PHE A 217 8.29 10.89 -19.17
C PHE A 217 9.51 11.72 -18.85
N ALA A 218 10.71 11.33 -19.28
CA ALA A 218 11.96 12.02 -18.93
C ALA A 218 11.87 13.55 -19.09
N ASN A 219 11.20 14.03 -20.14
CA ASN A 219 10.95 15.43 -20.42
C ASN A 219 9.75 15.60 -21.38
N CYS A 220 9.37 16.84 -21.67
CA CYS A 220 8.28 17.15 -22.61
C CYS A 220 8.50 16.64 -24.03
N THR A 221 9.75 16.44 -24.46
CA THR A 221 10.03 15.85 -25.78
C THR A 221 9.59 14.40 -25.83
N GLU A 222 9.90 13.61 -24.81
CA GLU A 222 9.43 12.23 -24.71
C GLU A 222 7.91 12.17 -24.53
N LEU A 223 7.34 13.05 -23.70
CA LEU A 223 5.90 13.09 -23.48
C LEU A 223 5.14 13.39 -24.77
N ARG A 224 5.57 14.38 -25.57
CA ARG A 224 4.88 14.74 -26.82
C ARG A 224 4.94 13.68 -27.91
N LYS A 225 5.82 12.68 -27.82
CA LYS A 225 5.77 11.51 -28.71
C LYS A 225 4.51 10.68 -28.49
N ALA A 226 4.05 10.63 -27.24
CA ALA A 226 2.83 9.95 -26.83
C ALA A 226 1.62 10.90 -26.90
N TYR A 227 1.77 12.12 -26.39
CA TYR A 227 0.69 13.10 -26.24
C TYR A 227 1.11 14.44 -26.87
N PRO A 228 0.95 14.63 -28.20
CA PRO A 228 1.49 15.78 -28.93
C PRO A 228 1.03 17.15 -28.43
N ASN A 229 -0.17 17.22 -27.84
CA ASN A 229 -0.77 18.45 -27.31
C ASN A 229 -0.49 18.66 -25.82
N GLY A 230 0.42 17.85 -25.25
CA GLY A 230 0.57 17.79 -23.81
C GLY A 230 -0.60 17.09 -23.13
N VAL A 231 -0.63 17.16 -21.81
CA VAL A 231 -1.68 16.54 -21.01
C VAL A 231 -2.07 17.43 -19.83
N SER A 232 -3.34 17.41 -19.45
CA SER A 232 -3.82 18.09 -18.24
C SER A 232 -3.41 17.35 -16.97
N HIS A 233 -3.55 18.00 -15.81
CA HIS A 233 -3.35 17.41 -14.48
C HIS A 233 -4.25 16.22 -14.16
N HIS A 234 -5.32 16.04 -14.94
CA HIS A 234 -6.19 14.87 -14.84
C HIS A 234 -5.62 13.65 -15.57
N HIS A 235 -4.67 13.82 -16.47
CA HIS A 235 -4.10 12.71 -17.23
C HIS A 235 -3.10 11.91 -16.38
N CYS A 236 -3.05 10.59 -16.58
CA CYS A 236 -2.15 9.71 -15.83
C CYS A 236 -0.65 9.98 -16.09
N ALA A 237 -0.33 10.56 -17.26
CA ALA A 237 1.02 10.97 -17.66
C ALA A 237 1.44 12.34 -17.09
N TYR A 238 0.55 13.01 -16.35
CA TYR A 238 0.87 14.31 -15.76
C TYR A 238 1.93 14.18 -14.66
N GLU A 239 2.94 15.05 -14.71
CA GLU A 239 3.98 15.15 -13.71
C GLU A 239 4.24 16.62 -13.39
N THR A 240 4.11 17.01 -12.11
CA THR A 240 4.28 18.40 -11.65
C THR A 240 5.64 18.99 -12.05
N ARG A 241 6.70 18.19 -12.19
CA ARG A 241 8.02 18.66 -12.63
C ARG A 241 8.04 19.15 -14.09
N LEU A 242 7.05 18.78 -14.88
CA LEU A 242 6.86 19.20 -16.26
C LEU A 242 5.85 20.36 -16.38
N ASP A 243 5.19 20.75 -15.28
CA ASP A 243 4.29 21.90 -15.19
C ASP A 243 5.06 23.14 -14.71
N ALA A 244 5.85 23.72 -15.62
CA ALA A 244 6.74 24.83 -15.29
C ALA A 244 5.98 26.10 -14.86
N ASN A 245 4.81 26.35 -15.43
CA ASN A 245 3.97 27.53 -15.20
C ASN A 245 2.85 27.30 -14.18
N ARG A 246 2.66 26.05 -13.71
CA ARG A 246 1.68 25.67 -12.69
C ARG A 246 0.23 25.95 -13.10
N ASP A 247 -0.07 25.77 -14.37
CA ASP A 247 -1.42 25.96 -14.91
C ASP A 247 -2.23 24.65 -14.99
N GLY A 248 -1.65 23.53 -14.55
CA GLY A 248 -2.29 22.22 -14.64
C GLY A 248 -2.26 21.62 -16.04
N TRP A 249 -1.44 22.14 -16.95
CA TRP A 249 -1.22 21.58 -18.28
C TRP A 249 0.27 21.44 -18.57
N ILE A 250 0.74 20.21 -18.79
CA ILE A 250 2.15 19.99 -19.12
C ILE A 250 2.36 19.83 -20.60
N CYS A 251 3.48 20.37 -21.07
CA CYS A 251 4.01 20.10 -22.40
C CYS A 251 3.02 20.39 -23.54
N GLY A 252 2.13 21.38 -23.35
CA GLY A 252 1.32 21.96 -24.42
C GLY A 252 2.14 22.73 -25.45
#